data_AF-A0A2H5Y3G5-F1
#
_entry.id   AF-A0A2H5Y3G5-F1
#
_cell.length_a   1.000
_cell.length_b   1.000
_cell.length_c   1.000
_cell.angle_alpha   90.00
_cell.angle_beta   90.00
_cell.angle_gamma   90.00
#
_symmetry.space_group_name_H-M   'P 1'
#
loop_
_entity.id
_entity.type
_entity.pdbx_description
1 polymer ?
#
loop_
_entity_poly.entity_id
_entity_poly.type
_entity_poly.pdbx_seq_one_letter_code
_entity_poly.pdbx_strand_id
1 'polypeptide(L)'
;MEPNGSLPAIAAALRAEHRLLRQMIARMADWLTEDVPPEALKERGRMLFEALEDHARYEEEELFAHLRKRSPQARRLVEMMELVHEEVRETLRAALGSPDPREDLWTLLQLSQEHFDVEEKEVFPLAEEPSEMRPPQEGSPCLT
;
A
#
# COMPACT_ATOMS: atom_id res chain seq x y z
N MET A 1 16.33 10.93 8.97
CA MET A 1 15.86 11.80 7.89
C MET A 1 14.41 12.08 8.24
N GLU A 2 14.06 13.33 8.53
CA GLU A 2 12.64 13.67 8.81
C GLU A 2 11.89 13.56 7.47
N PRO A 3 10.69 12.98 7.43
CA PRO A 3 9.93 12.83 6.20
C PRO A 3 9.67 14.20 5.57
N ASN A 4 9.77 14.27 4.25
CA ASN A 4 9.53 15.49 3.48
C ASN A 4 8.00 15.73 3.34
N GLY A 5 7.29 15.91 4.45
CA GLY A 5 5.84 16.14 4.46
C GLY A 5 5.18 15.71 5.77
N SER A 6 4.04 16.32 6.12
CA SER A 6 3.22 15.83 7.23
C SER A 6 2.48 14.55 6.83
N LEU A 7 2.13 13.67 7.78
CA LEU A 7 1.37 12.44 7.49
C LEU A 7 0.08 12.67 6.68
N PRO A 8 -0.71 13.74 6.93
CA PRO A 8 -1.84 14.07 6.07
C PRO A 8 -1.45 14.41 4.63
N ALA A 9 -0.31 15.08 4.42
CA ALA A 9 0.19 15.40 3.08
C ALA A 9 0.66 14.15 2.34
N ILE A 10 1.33 13.23 3.04
CA ILE A 10 1.76 11.92 2.50
C ILE A 10 0.51 11.11 2.08
N ALA A 11 -0.48 10.97 2.95
CA ALA A 11 -1.73 10.28 2.63
C ALA A 11 -2.49 10.92 1.44
N ALA A 12 -2.45 12.25 1.30
CA ALA A 12 -3.04 12.94 0.15
C ALA A 12 -2.28 12.64 -1.16
N ALA A 13 -0.95 12.55 -1.12
CA ALA A 13 -0.13 12.18 -2.26
C ALA A 13 -0.37 10.72 -2.68
N LEU A 14 -0.40 9.79 -1.73
CA LEU A 14 -0.69 8.37 -1.98
C LEU A 14 -2.07 8.17 -2.60
N ARG A 15 -3.11 8.86 -2.14
CA ARG A 15 -4.43 8.84 -2.81
C ARG A 15 -4.38 9.33 -4.25
N ALA A 16 -3.48 10.27 -4.58
CA ALA A 16 -3.30 10.71 -5.96
C ALA A 16 -2.61 9.65 -6.80
N GLU A 17 -1.63 8.97 -6.24
CA GLU A 17 -0.95 7.82 -6.84
C GLU A 17 -1.90 6.64 -7.06
N HIS A 18 -2.77 6.30 -6.10
CA HIS A 18 -3.80 5.27 -6.26
C HIS A 18 -4.67 5.50 -7.50
N ARG A 19 -5.01 6.76 -7.81
CA ARG A 19 -5.79 7.06 -9.02
C ARG A 19 -5.04 6.71 -10.30
N LEU A 20 -3.72 6.88 -10.32
CA LEU A 20 -2.88 6.50 -11.45
C LEU A 20 -2.72 4.97 -11.51
N LEU A 21 -2.42 4.32 -10.39
CA LEU A 21 -2.25 2.87 -10.31
C LEU A 21 -3.55 2.13 -10.69
N ARG A 22 -4.72 2.62 -10.27
CA ARG A 22 -6.02 2.08 -10.68
C ARG A 22 -6.25 2.18 -12.20
N GLN A 23 -5.75 3.23 -12.87
CA GLN A 23 -5.82 3.31 -14.33
C GLN A 23 -4.90 2.27 -14.99
N MET A 24 -3.72 2.05 -14.44
CA MET A 24 -2.80 1.00 -14.92
C MET A 24 -3.38 -0.40 -14.72
N ILE A 25 -4.00 -0.66 -13.56
CA ILE A 25 -4.72 -1.89 -13.23
C ILE A 25 -5.87 -2.11 -14.22
N ALA A 26 -6.70 -1.09 -14.46
CA ALA A 26 -7.79 -1.18 -15.41
C ALA A 26 -7.28 -1.51 -16.82
N ARG A 27 -6.17 -0.88 -17.24
CA ARG A 27 -5.56 -1.17 -18.54
C ARG A 27 -5.00 -2.59 -18.63
N MET A 28 -4.45 -3.10 -17.52
CA MET A 28 -4.00 -4.49 -17.44
C MET A 28 -5.19 -5.46 -17.52
N ALA A 29 -6.31 -5.14 -16.86
CA ALA A 29 -7.54 -5.92 -16.93
C ALA A 29 -8.06 -6.02 -18.37
N ASP A 30 -8.07 -4.91 -19.13
CA ASP A 30 -8.42 -4.93 -20.56
C ASP A 30 -7.56 -5.96 -21.31
N TRP A 31 -6.23 -5.88 -21.14
CA TRP A 31 -5.29 -6.78 -21.81
C TRP A 31 -5.44 -8.25 -21.40
N LEU A 32 -5.86 -8.53 -20.17
CA LEU A 32 -6.18 -9.89 -19.71
C LEU A 32 -7.44 -10.45 -20.35
N THR A 33 -8.35 -9.61 -20.84
CA THR A 33 -9.53 -10.04 -21.61
C THR A 33 -9.27 -10.12 -23.12
N GLU A 34 -8.24 -9.42 -23.60
CA GLU A 34 -7.77 -9.49 -24.97
C GLU A 34 -6.90 -10.76 -25.20
N ASP A 35 -6.79 -11.18 -26.46
CA ASP A 35 -5.93 -12.31 -26.89
C ASP A 35 -4.44 -11.90 -26.95
N VAL A 36 -3.97 -11.21 -25.91
CA VAL A 36 -2.58 -10.78 -25.76
C VAL A 36 -1.71 -12.01 -25.47
N PRO A 37 -0.59 -12.21 -26.19
CA PRO A 37 0.32 -13.31 -25.93
C PRO A 37 0.87 -13.29 -24.49
N PRO A 38 1.09 -14.45 -23.84
CA PRO A 38 1.59 -14.54 -22.46
C PRO A 38 2.84 -13.70 -22.17
N GLU A 39 3.82 -13.69 -23.09
CA GLU A 39 5.06 -12.93 -22.89
C GLU A 39 4.83 -11.40 -22.88
N ALA A 40 3.88 -10.90 -23.68
CA ALA A 40 3.50 -9.50 -23.64
C ALA A 40 2.74 -9.14 -22.35
N LEU A 41 1.92 -10.06 -21.82
CA LEU A 41 1.30 -9.88 -20.51
C LEU A 41 2.33 -9.82 -19.39
N LYS A 42 3.37 -10.65 -19.43
CA LYS A 42 4.47 -10.61 -18.46
C LYS A 42 5.23 -9.28 -18.51
N GLU A 43 5.56 -8.79 -19.70
CA GLU A 43 6.23 -7.50 -19.86
C GLU A 43 5.40 -6.35 -19.29
N ARG A 44 4.10 -6.33 -19.59
CA ARG A 44 3.15 -5.34 -19.04
C ARG A 44 3.00 -5.46 -17.53
N GLY A 45 2.92 -6.69 -17.02
CA GLY A 45 2.89 -6.99 -15.60
C GLY A 45 4.13 -6.49 -14.86
N ARG A 46 5.33 -6.58 -15.46
CA ARG A 46 6.57 -6.01 -14.87
C ARG A 46 6.50 -4.49 -14.70
N MET A 47 5.98 -3.77 -15.70
CA MET A 47 5.84 -2.31 -15.60
C MET A 47 4.84 -1.91 -14.50
N LEU A 48 3.72 -2.63 -14.38
CA LEU A 48 2.79 -2.42 -13.27
C LEU A 48 3.43 -2.73 -11.92
N PHE A 49 4.23 -3.78 -11.84
CA PHE A 49 4.93 -4.14 -10.62
C PHE A 49 5.93 -3.09 -10.15
N GLU A 50 6.76 -2.56 -11.04
CA GLU A 50 7.72 -1.52 -10.67
C GLU A 50 7.00 -0.33 -10.04
N ALA A 51 5.83 0.05 -10.59
CA ALA A 51 5.00 1.10 -10.01
C ALA A 51 4.39 0.73 -8.65
N LEU A 52 3.89 -0.50 -8.49
CA LEU A 52 3.36 -0.98 -7.20
C LEU A 52 4.44 -1.12 -6.13
N GLU A 53 5.64 -1.55 -6.50
CA GLU A 53 6.78 -1.71 -5.58
C GLU A 53 7.32 -0.35 -5.14
N ASP A 54 7.42 0.61 -6.06
CA ASP A 54 7.82 1.98 -5.72
C ASP A 54 6.81 2.63 -4.77
N HIS A 55 5.51 2.42 -5.01
CA HIS A 55 4.42 2.85 -4.14
C HIS A 55 4.52 2.20 -2.75
N ALA A 56 4.55 0.87 -2.67
CA ALA A 56 4.64 0.12 -1.41
C ALA A 56 5.88 0.53 -0.59
N ARG A 57 7.03 0.72 -1.24
CA ARG A 57 8.25 1.18 -0.57
C ARG A 57 8.08 2.57 0.03
N TYR A 58 7.48 3.50 -0.72
CA TYR A 58 7.22 4.84 -0.21
C TYR A 58 6.27 4.82 0.99
N GLU A 59 5.25 3.98 0.98
CA GLU A 59 4.35 3.81 2.13
C GLU A 59 5.05 3.23 3.35
N GLU A 60 5.81 2.14 3.17
CA GLU A 60 6.57 1.48 4.22
C GLU A 60 7.53 2.46 4.92
N GLU A 61 8.26 3.24 4.12
CA GLU A 61 9.29 4.17 4.59
C GLU A 61 8.71 5.44 5.22
N GLU A 62 7.71 6.06 4.60
CA GLU A 62 7.29 7.42 4.93
C GLU A 62 5.97 7.49 5.70
N LEU A 63 5.08 6.50 5.53
CA LEU A 63 3.79 6.46 6.21
C LEU A 63 3.79 5.47 7.37
N PHE A 64 4.04 4.20 7.08
CA PHE A 64 3.90 3.07 8.00
C PHE A 64 4.90 3.14 9.15
N ALA A 65 6.15 3.54 8.88
CA ALA A 65 7.17 3.77 9.90
C ALA A 65 6.73 4.75 11.01
N HIS A 66 5.88 5.72 10.66
CA HIS A 66 5.32 6.70 11.59
C HIS A 66 4.03 6.20 12.23
N LEU A 67 3.09 5.65 11.45
CA LEU A 67 1.81 5.14 11.95
C LEU A 67 1.98 4.04 12.98
N ARG A 68 2.98 3.16 12.81
CA ARG A 68 3.31 2.09 13.75
C ARG A 68 3.53 2.57 15.20
N LYS A 69 3.97 3.83 15.36
CA LYS A 69 4.27 4.44 16.66
C LYS A 69 3.06 5.14 17.29
N ARG A 70 1.97 5.35 16.54
CA ARG A 70 0.80 6.12 17.01
C ARG A 70 -0.04 5.36 18.03
N SER A 71 -0.39 4.11 17.75
CA SER A 71 -1.22 3.30 18.64
C SER A 71 -1.05 1.80 18.39
N PRO A 72 -1.43 0.92 19.35
CA PRO A 72 -1.44 -0.52 19.12
C PRO A 72 -2.34 -0.97 17.96
N GLN A 73 -3.42 -0.23 17.69
CA GLN A 73 -4.30 -0.50 16.55
C GLN A 73 -3.61 -0.15 15.23
N ALA A 74 -3.02 1.06 15.14
CA ALA A 74 -2.29 1.49 13.94
C ALA A 74 -1.13 0.55 13.63
N ARG A 75 -0.42 0.07 14.67
CA ARG A 75 0.63 -0.95 14.54
C ARG A 75 0.12 -2.24 13.90
N ARG A 76 -0.97 -2.81 14.40
CA ARG A 76 -1.54 -4.05 13.85
C ARG A 76 -2.02 -3.87 12.42
N LEU A 77 -2.62 -2.72 12.11
CA LEU A 77 -3.09 -2.43 10.75
C LEU A 77 -1.91 -2.35 9.78
N VAL A 78 -0.86 -1.60 10.13
CA VAL A 78 0.38 -1.53 9.32
C VAL A 78 1.02 -2.90 9.13
N GLU A 79 1.15 -3.69 10.20
CA GLU A 79 1.72 -5.04 10.11
C GLU A 79 0.90 -5.95 9.18
N MET A 80 -0.42 -5.78 9.11
CA MET A 80 -1.28 -6.47 8.15
C MET A 80 -1.05 -5.96 6.71
N MET A 81 -0.94 -4.65 6.50
CA MET A 81 -0.71 -4.08 5.16
C MET A 81 0.64 -4.52 4.57
N GLU A 82 1.69 -4.59 5.38
CA GLU A 82 3.00 -5.09 4.95
C GLU A 82 2.96 -6.56 4.50
N LEU A 83 2.09 -7.38 5.11
CA LEU A 83 1.86 -8.74 4.65
C LEU A 83 1.17 -8.76 3.28
N VAL A 84 0.21 -7.86 3.05
CA VAL A 84 -0.45 -7.70 1.74
C VAL A 84 0.57 -7.25 0.67
N HIS A 85 1.52 -6.37 1.01
CA HIS A 85 2.61 -6.01 0.09
C HIS A 85 3.45 -7.23 -0.31
N GLU A 86 3.81 -8.10 0.65
CA GLU A 86 4.54 -9.33 0.32
C GLU A 86 3.69 -10.27 -0.54
N GLU A 87 2.39 -10.42 -0.26
CA GLU A 87 1.50 -11.25 -1.07
C GLU A 87 1.39 -10.73 -2.52
N VAL A 88 1.32 -9.41 -2.72
CA VAL A 88 1.38 -8.77 -4.05
C VAL A 88 2.70 -9.09 -4.75
N ARG A 89 3.85 -8.97 -4.04
CA ARG A 89 5.18 -9.31 -4.58
C ARG A 89 5.27 -10.78 -4.97
N GLU A 90 4.79 -11.69 -4.13
CA GLU A 90 4.80 -13.13 -4.39
C GLU A 90 3.90 -13.52 -5.56
N THR A 91 2.68 -12.98 -5.62
CA THR A 91 1.72 -13.23 -6.71
C THR A 91 2.29 -12.85 -8.06
N LEU A 92 3.00 -11.72 -8.15
CA LEU A 92 3.66 -11.38 -9.40
C LEU A 92 4.83 -12.31 -9.71
N ARG A 93 5.68 -12.66 -8.73
CA ARG A 93 6.79 -13.60 -8.99
C ARG A 93 6.25 -14.90 -9.58
N ALA A 94 5.10 -15.37 -9.09
CA ALA A 94 4.38 -16.50 -9.67
C ALA A 94 3.93 -16.23 -11.11
N ALA A 95 3.23 -15.11 -11.35
CA ALA A 95 2.79 -14.70 -12.70
C ALA A 95 3.93 -14.69 -13.72
N LEU A 96 5.08 -14.09 -13.36
CA LEU A 96 6.24 -13.98 -14.25
C LEU A 96 6.93 -15.32 -14.51
N GLY A 97 6.84 -16.25 -13.56
CA GLY A 97 7.35 -17.63 -13.68
C GLY A 97 6.42 -18.59 -14.43
N SER A 98 5.13 -18.26 -14.54
CA SER A 98 4.12 -19.12 -15.15
C SER A 98 4.22 -19.15 -16.68
N PRO A 99 3.99 -20.32 -17.34
CA PRO A 99 3.77 -20.38 -18.79
C PRO A 99 2.55 -19.57 -19.26
N ASP A 100 1.52 -19.45 -18.40
CA ASP A 100 0.34 -18.61 -18.62
C ASP A 100 0.10 -17.74 -17.38
N PRO A 101 0.41 -16.43 -17.43
CA PRO A 101 0.37 -15.56 -16.28
C PRO A 101 -1.04 -15.07 -15.92
N ARG A 102 -2.07 -15.40 -16.71
CA ARG A 102 -3.37 -14.70 -16.67
C ARG A 102 -4.08 -14.80 -15.32
N GLU A 103 -4.12 -15.98 -14.73
CA GLU A 103 -4.80 -16.19 -13.43
C GLU A 103 -4.09 -15.42 -12.32
N ASP A 104 -2.77 -15.57 -12.21
CA ASP A 104 -1.95 -14.85 -11.22
C ASP A 104 -2.05 -13.33 -11.41
N LEU A 105 -2.07 -12.85 -12.65
CA LEU A 105 -2.25 -11.44 -12.94
C LEU A 105 -3.63 -10.94 -12.53
N TRP A 106 -4.71 -11.71 -12.75
CA TRP A 106 -6.04 -11.36 -12.25
C TRP A 106 -6.06 -11.25 -10.72
N THR A 107 -5.45 -12.21 -10.05
CA THR A 107 -5.28 -12.20 -8.59
C THR A 107 -4.53 -10.96 -8.13
N LEU A 108 -3.41 -10.62 -8.79
CA LEU A 108 -2.63 -9.42 -8.50
C LEU A 108 -3.48 -8.14 -8.62
N LEU A 109 -4.29 -8.02 -9.67
CA LEU A 109 -5.17 -6.85 -9.86
C LEU A 109 -6.21 -6.74 -8.74
N GLN A 110 -6.80 -7.87 -8.34
CA GLN A 110 -7.78 -7.91 -7.26
C GLN A 110 -7.15 -7.55 -5.92
N LEU A 111 -6.02 -8.17 -5.57
CA LEU A 111 -5.29 -7.89 -4.33
C LEU A 111 -4.89 -6.43 -4.22
N SER A 112 -4.34 -5.85 -5.29
CA SER A 112 -3.96 -4.43 -5.32
C SER A 112 -5.17 -3.52 -5.12
N GLN A 113 -6.33 -3.90 -5.68
CA GLN A 113 -7.55 -3.13 -5.56
C GLN A 113 -8.14 -3.20 -4.14
N GLU A 114 -8.15 -4.37 -3.52
CA GLU A 114 -8.59 -4.55 -2.13
C GLU A 114 -7.66 -3.83 -1.16
N HIS A 115 -6.35 -3.90 -1.40
CA HIS A 115 -5.30 -3.20 -0.68
C HIS A 115 -5.55 -1.68 -0.64
N PHE A 116 -5.67 -1.01 -1.79
CA PHE A 116 -5.95 0.43 -1.86
C PHE A 116 -7.22 0.83 -1.11
N ASP A 117 -8.23 -0.03 -1.16
CA ASP A 117 -9.50 0.19 -0.50
C ASP A 117 -9.38 0.16 1.03
N VAL A 118 -8.58 -0.76 1.58
CA VAL A 118 -8.29 -0.81 3.02
C VAL A 118 -7.51 0.44 3.44
N GLU A 119 -6.54 0.88 2.66
CA GLU A 119 -5.75 2.04 3.00
C GLU A 119 -6.56 3.31 3.01
N GLU A 120 -7.36 3.53 1.97
CA GLU A 120 -8.20 4.72 1.86
C GLU A 120 -9.27 4.79 2.96
N LYS A 121 -9.78 3.63 3.41
CA LYS A 121 -10.83 3.54 4.43
C LYS A 121 -10.32 3.47 5.87
N GLU A 122 -9.13 2.92 6.09
CA GLU A 122 -8.64 2.60 7.44
C GLU A 122 -7.27 3.18 7.73
N VAL A 123 -6.30 3.13 6.80
CA VAL A 123 -4.92 3.57 7.07
C VAL A 123 -4.77 5.08 6.97
N PHE A 124 -5.22 5.68 5.87
CA PHE A 124 -5.09 7.12 5.63
C PHE A 124 -5.86 7.97 6.66
N PRO A 125 -7.06 7.59 7.14
CA PRO A 125 -7.69 8.30 8.25
C PRO A 125 -6.80 8.36 9.50
N LEU A 126 -6.08 7.28 9.83
CA LEU A 126 -5.15 7.27 10.97
C LEU A 126 -3.97 8.23 10.77
N ALA A 127 -3.62 8.59 9.54
CA ALA A 127 -2.60 9.57 9.20
C ALA A 127 -3.10 11.01 9.38
N GLU A 128 -4.38 11.23 9.07
CA GLU A 128 -5.07 12.52 9.09
C GLU A 128 -5.53 12.93 10.48
N GLU A 129 -5.76 11.96 11.36
CA GLU A 129 -6.11 12.24 12.75
C GLU A 129 -4.99 13.04 13.45
N PRO A 130 -5.36 14.08 14.24
CA PRO A 130 -4.41 14.75 15.10
C PRO A 130 -3.79 13.72 16.04
N SER A 131 -2.47 13.69 16.13
CA SER A 131 -1.81 12.86 17.14
C SER A 131 -2.28 13.34 18.51
N GLU A 132 -3.08 12.55 19.22
CA GLU A 132 -3.29 12.75 20.65
C GLU A 132 -1.95 12.48 21.37
N MET A 133 -1.03 13.45 21.32
CA MET A 133 0.03 13.54 22.32
C MET A 133 -0.67 13.88 23.63
N ARG A 134 -1.09 12.86 24.37
CA ARG A 134 -1.30 13.04 25.81
C ARG A 134 0.04 13.53 26.37
N PRO A 135 0.11 14.74 26.96
CA PRO A 135 1.32 15.12 27.68
C PRO A 135 1.57 14.06 28.76
N PRO A 136 2.84 13.77 29.09
CA PRO A 136 3.14 12.96 30.26
C PRO A 136 2.37 13.56 31.44
N GLN A 137 1.61 12.73 32.17
CA GLN A 137 1.00 13.19 33.41
C GLN A 137 2.15 13.68 34.30
N GLU A 138 2.30 15.00 34.41
CA GLU A 138 3.16 15.59 35.42
C GLU A 138 2.71 15.04 36.77
N GLY A 139 3.68 14.51 37.51
CA GLY A 139 3.44 13.70 38.69
C GLY A 139 2.43 14.33 39.64
N SER A 140 1.55 13.50 40.16
CA SER A 140 0.72 13.83 41.31
C SER A 140 1.59 14.53 42.38
N PRO A 141 1.26 15.76 42.79
CA PRO A 141 1.94 16.37 43.90
C PRO A 141 1.68 15.52 45.15
N CYS A 142 2.79 15.14 45.79
CA CYS A 142 2.84 14.51 47.10
C CYS A 142 2.03 15.35 48.10
N LEU A 143 1.01 14.76 48.72
CA LEU A 143 0.41 15.30 49.93
C LEU A 143 1.07 14.61 51.12
N THR A 144 1.88 15.39 51.83
CA THR A 144 2.46 15.11 53.16
C THR A 144 1.39 15.03 54.23
#